data_AF-A0A9E4A2L2-F1
#
_entry.id   AF-A0A9E4A2L2-F1
#
_cell.length_a   1.000
_cell.length_b   1.000
_cell.length_c   1.000
_cell.angle_alpha   90.00
_cell.angle_beta   90.00
_cell.angle_gamma   90.00
#
_symmetry.space_group_name_H-M   'P 1'
#
loop_
_entity.id
_entity.type
_entity.pdbx_description
1 polymer ?
#
loop_
_entity_poly.entity_id
_entity_poly.type
_entity_poly.pdbx_seq_one_letter_code
_entity_poly.pdbx_strand_id
1 'polypeptide(L)'
;MGRTLLEKVWDLHTVGELPGGQTQLFVGLHLIHEVTTPQAFAELAEAGLPVLRPDRTFATADHIIPTDEIVRPLADPLAEEMLASLERNLRGSGVAFFDVGSGRQGIVHVIGPELGLTQPGMTIACGDSHTSTHGAFGAVALGIGSSEVRDVLAT
;
A
#
# COMPACT_ATOMS: atom_id res chain seq x y z
N MET A 1 -4.77 2.33 34.85
CA MET A 1 -5.30 1.21 34.02
C MET A 1 -4.23 0.80 33.02
N GLY A 2 -4.14 -0.48 32.67
CA GLY A 2 -3.24 -0.92 31.59
C GLY A 2 -3.83 -0.57 30.22
N ARG A 3 -3.00 -0.12 29.28
CA ARG A 3 -3.40 0.14 27.89
C ARG A 3 -3.31 -1.12 27.04
N THR A 4 -4.27 -1.32 26.13
CA THR A 4 -4.27 -2.39 25.13
C THR A 4 -3.17 -2.17 24.09
N LEU A 5 -2.87 -3.18 23.27
CA LEU A 5 -1.93 -3.03 22.15
C LEU A 5 -2.42 -1.98 21.14
N LEU A 6 -3.70 -2.04 20.78
CA LEU A 6 -4.34 -1.08 19.88
C LEU A 6 -4.16 0.35 20.40
N GLU A 7 -4.52 0.61 21.65
CA GLU A 7 -4.37 1.93 22.28
C GLU A 7 -2.92 2.40 22.25
N LYS A 8 -1.96 1.54 22.59
CA LYS A 8 -0.54 1.91 22.60
C LYS A 8 -0.03 2.30 21.21
N VAL A 9 -0.37 1.52 20.18
CA VAL A 9 0.10 1.78 18.80
C VAL A 9 -0.62 3.00 18.23
N TRP A 10 -1.93 3.10 18.43
CA TRP A 10 -2.75 4.22 17.98
C TRP A 10 -2.31 5.55 18.60
N ASP A 11 -2.13 5.59 19.93
CA ASP A 11 -1.64 6.78 20.65
C ASP A 11 -0.26 7.21 20.13
N LEU A 12 0.64 6.25 19.89
CA LEU A 12 2.01 6.52 19.42
C LEU A 12 2.05 7.12 18.01
N HIS A 13 1.06 6.81 17.17
CA HIS A 13 0.99 7.23 15.77
C HIS A 13 -0.05 8.34 15.53
N THR A 14 -0.72 8.80 16.58
CA THR A 14 -1.60 9.96 16.50
C THR A 14 -0.78 11.21 16.22
N VAL A 15 -1.04 11.87 15.08
CA VAL A 15 -0.48 13.19 14.76
C VAL A 15 -1.27 14.28 15.48
N GLY A 16 -2.59 14.14 15.51
CA GLY A 16 -3.49 15.07 16.18
C GLY A 16 -4.95 14.68 16.01
N GLU A 17 -5.83 15.51 16.52
CA GLU A 17 -7.28 15.40 16.34
C GLU A 17 -7.74 16.44 15.32
N LEU A 18 -8.49 15.99 14.32
CA LEU A 18 -9.11 16.85 13.32
C LEU A 18 -10.31 17.58 13.93
N PRO A 19 -10.75 18.73 13.35
CA PRO A 19 -11.89 19.49 13.88
C PRO A 19 -13.20 18.68 14.03
N GLY A 20 -13.35 17.59 13.28
CA GLY A 20 -14.49 16.68 13.36
C GLY A 20 -14.37 15.57 14.41
N GLY A 21 -13.36 15.62 15.29
CA GLY A 21 -13.13 14.62 16.34
C GLY A 21 -12.47 13.32 15.87
N GLN A 22 -12.07 13.25 14.60
CA GLN A 22 -11.34 12.11 14.05
C GLN A 22 -9.85 12.23 14.35
N THR A 23 -9.19 11.10 14.61
CA THR A 23 -7.74 11.06 14.74
C THR A 23 -7.08 11.17 13.37
N GLN A 24 -6.13 12.10 13.21
CA GLN A 24 -5.17 12.06 12.12
C GLN A 24 -4.07 11.07 12.49
N LEU A 25 -4.02 9.94 11.79
CA LEU A 25 -3.08 8.86 12.06
C LEU A 25 -1.92 8.90 11.07
N PHE A 26 -0.69 8.86 11.58
CA PHE A 26 0.50 8.67 10.75
C PHE A 26 0.53 7.24 10.21
N VAL A 27 0.83 7.05 8.92
CA VAL A 27 1.00 5.73 8.30
C VAL A 27 2.49 5.37 8.22
N GLY A 28 2.90 4.33 8.95
CA GLY A 28 4.29 3.88 9.03
C GLY A 28 4.77 3.14 7.77
N LEU A 29 3.90 2.34 7.18
CA LEU A 29 4.13 1.54 5.97
C LEU A 29 2.90 1.60 5.06
N HIS A 30 3.12 1.88 3.77
CA HIS A 30 2.09 1.84 2.75
C HIS A 30 2.40 0.71 1.76
N LEU A 31 1.45 -0.20 1.57
CA LEU A 31 1.53 -1.23 0.54
C LEU A 31 0.53 -0.90 -0.55
N ILE A 32 0.93 -1.05 -1.81
CA ILE A 32 0.12 -0.70 -2.96
C ILE A 32 0.16 -1.81 -4.01
N HIS A 33 -0.91 -1.94 -4.80
CA HIS A 33 -1.08 -2.98 -5.82
C HIS A 33 -1.89 -2.45 -7.01
N GLU A 34 -1.94 -3.19 -8.11
CA GLU A 34 -2.42 -2.76 -9.42
C GLU A 34 -3.90 -2.38 -9.48
N VAL A 35 -4.71 -2.75 -8.48
CA VAL A 35 -6.18 -2.55 -8.54
C VAL A 35 -6.57 -1.12 -8.15
N THR A 36 -6.11 -0.65 -7.00
CA THR A 36 -6.54 0.65 -6.42
C THR A 36 -5.55 1.78 -6.72
N THR A 37 -4.29 1.44 -6.96
CA THR A 37 -3.19 2.40 -7.14
C THR A 37 -3.32 3.28 -8.37
N PRO A 38 -3.70 2.79 -9.57
CA PRO A 38 -3.72 3.63 -10.75
C PRO A 38 -4.65 4.83 -10.62
N GLN A 39 -5.80 4.65 -9.98
CA GLN A 39 -6.72 5.74 -9.68
C GLN A 39 -6.09 6.78 -8.74
N ALA A 40 -5.44 6.32 -7.66
CA ALA A 40 -4.78 7.22 -6.71
C ALA A 40 -3.68 8.06 -7.38
N PHE A 41 -2.89 7.48 -8.28
CA PHE A 41 -1.88 8.22 -9.03
C PHE A 41 -2.47 9.21 -10.04
N ALA A 42 -3.62 8.90 -10.65
CA ALA A 42 -4.33 9.86 -11.49
C ALA A 42 -4.76 11.08 -10.67
N GLU A 43 -5.33 10.88 -9.49
CA GLU A 43 -5.73 11.97 -8.59
C GLU A 43 -4.53 12.80 -8.09
N LEU A 44 -3.38 12.17 -7.82
CA LEU A 44 -2.13 12.89 -7.50
C LEU A 44 -1.67 13.78 -8.66
N ALA A 45 -1.69 13.24 -9.88
CA ALA A 45 -1.27 13.97 -11.07
C ALA A 45 -2.20 15.17 -11.35
N GLU A 46 -3.51 15.00 -11.19
CA GLU A 46 -4.50 16.09 -11.29
C GLU A 46 -4.25 17.16 -10.23
N ALA A 47 -3.88 16.77 -9.00
CA ALA A 47 -3.56 17.68 -7.91
C ALA A 47 -2.15 18.30 -8.01
N GLY A 48 -1.30 17.84 -8.93
CA GLY A 48 0.10 18.27 -9.03
C GLY A 48 0.96 17.86 -7.83
N LEU A 49 0.60 16.77 -7.15
CA LEU A 49 1.28 16.29 -5.95
C LEU A 49 2.23 15.13 -6.27
N PRO A 50 3.47 15.12 -5.73
CA PRO A 50 4.35 13.98 -5.83
C PRO A 50 4.01 12.90 -4.78
N VAL A 51 4.60 11.72 -4.92
CA VAL A 51 4.67 10.75 -3.82
C VAL A 51 5.63 11.29 -2.76
N LEU A 52 5.15 11.57 -1.56
CA LEU A 52 5.95 12.21 -0.50
C LEU A 52 6.96 11.25 0.13
N ARG A 53 6.53 10.00 0.41
CA ARG A 53 7.33 8.99 1.13
C ARG A 53 7.51 7.70 0.31
N PRO A 54 8.25 7.74 -0.80
CA PRO A 54 8.56 6.54 -1.56
C PRO A 54 9.41 5.54 -0.75
N ASP A 55 10.15 6.02 0.26
CA ASP A 55 10.93 5.18 1.20
C ASP A 55 10.07 4.31 2.13
N ARG A 56 8.76 4.60 2.22
CA ARG A 56 7.79 3.88 3.07
C ARG A 56 6.68 3.22 2.26
N THR A 57 6.75 3.31 0.93
CA THR A 57 5.73 2.79 0.03
C THR A 57 6.33 1.67 -0.80
N PHE A 58 5.64 0.54 -0.86
CA PHE A 58 6.10 -0.64 -1.59
C PHE A 58 4.98 -1.21 -2.44
N ALA A 59 5.30 -1.50 -3.71
CA ALA A 59 4.36 -1.99 -4.69
C ALA A 59 4.61 -3.46 -5.04
N THR A 60 3.55 -4.19 -5.33
CA THR A 60 3.57 -5.51 -5.98
C THR A 60 2.43 -5.58 -7.01
N ALA A 61 2.46 -6.60 -7.86
CA ALA A 61 1.29 -6.99 -8.64
C ALA A 61 0.92 -8.42 -8.28
N ASP A 62 -0.31 -8.68 -7.82
CA ASP A 62 -0.70 -9.98 -7.28
C ASP A 62 -2.14 -10.43 -7.57
N HIS A 63 -3.06 -9.52 -7.89
CA HIS A 63 -4.46 -9.85 -8.22
C HIS A 63 -4.62 -10.33 -9.67
N ILE A 64 -3.76 -9.87 -10.58
CA ILE A 64 -3.92 -10.09 -12.03
C ILE A 64 -2.91 -11.06 -12.65
N ILE A 65 -1.90 -11.51 -11.90
CA ILE A 65 -0.82 -12.35 -12.44
C ILE A 65 -1.36 -13.76 -12.74
N PRO A 66 -1.27 -14.24 -13.99
CA PRO A 66 -1.77 -15.57 -14.36
C PRO A 66 -0.96 -16.68 -13.66
N THR A 67 -1.64 -17.77 -13.31
CA THR A 67 -1.03 -18.92 -12.60
C THR A 67 -0.36 -19.93 -13.52
N ASP A 68 -0.64 -19.87 -14.83
CA ASP A 68 -0.18 -20.81 -15.84
C ASP A 68 1.05 -20.28 -16.61
N GLU A 69 0.90 -19.19 -17.36
CA GLU A 69 1.98 -18.59 -18.17
C GLU A 69 2.04 -17.08 -18.00
N ILE A 70 3.22 -16.59 -17.63
CA ILE A 70 3.48 -15.14 -17.49
C ILE A 70 4.27 -14.67 -18.72
N VAL A 71 3.58 -14.61 -19.86
CA VAL A 71 4.09 -14.06 -21.12
C VAL A 71 3.37 -12.74 -21.38
N ARG A 72 4.13 -11.66 -21.65
CA ARG A 72 3.55 -10.35 -21.97
C ARG A 72 3.41 -10.12 -23.49
N PRO A 73 2.33 -9.47 -23.95
CA PRO A 73 1.19 -8.96 -23.15
C PRO A 73 0.37 -10.10 -22.54
N LEU A 74 -0.20 -9.88 -21.34
CA LEU A 74 -1.05 -10.88 -20.69
C LEU A 74 -2.28 -11.21 -21.56
N ALA A 75 -2.75 -12.45 -21.46
CA ALA A 75 -3.88 -12.94 -22.25
C ALA A 75 -5.19 -12.19 -21.94
N ASP A 76 -5.37 -11.74 -20.69
CA ASP A 76 -6.43 -10.82 -20.30
C ASP A 76 -5.96 -9.36 -20.55
N PRO A 77 -6.57 -8.63 -21.49
CA PRO A 77 -6.20 -7.25 -21.79
C PRO A 77 -6.39 -6.30 -20.60
N LEU A 78 -7.36 -6.56 -19.72
CA LEU A 78 -7.59 -5.72 -18.54
C LEU A 78 -6.47 -5.92 -17.52
N ALA A 79 -6.04 -7.17 -17.30
CA ALA A 79 -4.88 -7.49 -16.47
C ALA A 79 -3.61 -6.79 -16.99
N GLU A 80 -3.37 -6.86 -18.30
CA GLU A 80 -2.24 -6.19 -18.95
C GLU A 80 -2.30 -4.66 -18.76
N GLU A 81 -3.48 -4.05 -18.91
CA GLU A 81 -3.68 -2.62 -18.71
C GLU A 81 -3.44 -2.17 -17.26
N MET A 82 -3.92 -2.95 -16.28
CA MET A 82 -3.70 -2.67 -14.86
C MET A 82 -2.21 -2.73 -14.50
N LEU A 83 -1.52 -3.78 -14.95
CA LEU A 83 -0.08 -3.94 -14.75
C LEU A 83 0.71 -2.81 -15.42
N ALA A 84 0.44 -2.53 -16.69
CA ALA A 84 1.11 -1.47 -17.43
C ALA A 84 0.82 -0.07 -16.85
N SER A 85 -0.35 0.14 -16.24
CA SER A 85 -0.69 1.39 -15.55
C SER A 85 0.13 1.54 -14.28
N LEU A 86 0.19 0.51 -13.43
CA LEU A 86 1.04 0.50 -12.25
C LEU A 86 2.52 0.75 -12.62
N GLU A 87 3.06 0.05 -13.61
CA GLU A 87 4.44 0.25 -14.09
C GLU A 87 4.72 1.69 -14.53
N ARG A 88 3.76 2.32 -15.24
CA ARG A 88 3.86 3.73 -15.64
C ARG A 88 3.81 4.66 -14.44
N ASN A 89 2.93 4.41 -13.47
CA ASN A 89 2.80 5.22 -12.26
C ASN A 89 4.06 5.17 -11.39
N LEU A 90 4.70 4.01 -11.29
CA LEU A 90 5.90 3.81 -10.49
C LEU A 90 7.17 4.36 -11.17
N ARG A 91 7.13 4.62 -12.48
CA ARG A 91 8.27 5.17 -13.21
C ARG A 91 8.60 6.58 -12.73
N GLY A 92 9.70 6.70 -12.00
CA GLY A 92 10.18 7.99 -11.48
C GLY A 92 9.52 8.42 -10.17
N SER A 93 8.64 7.61 -9.57
CA SER A 93 8.09 7.89 -8.23
C SER A 93 9.08 7.56 -7.10
N GLY A 94 10.08 6.72 -7.38
CA GLY A 94 11.05 6.22 -6.40
C GLY A 94 10.51 5.08 -5.53
N VAL A 95 9.25 4.69 -5.70
CA VAL A 95 8.62 3.57 -4.98
C VAL A 95 9.26 2.25 -5.41
N ALA A 96 9.58 1.39 -4.44
CA ALA A 96 10.09 0.06 -4.72
C ALA A 96 8.97 -0.82 -5.31
N PHE A 97 9.25 -1.47 -6.44
CA PHE A 97 8.33 -2.38 -7.11
C PHE A 97 8.87 -3.81 -7.08
N PHE A 98 8.11 -4.73 -6.50
CA PHE A 98 8.35 -6.16 -6.53
C PHE A 98 7.60 -6.76 -7.72
N ASP A 99 8.17 -6.60 -8.91
CA ASP A 99 7.62 -7.18 -10.14
C ASP A 99 7.92 -8.67 -10.27
N VAL A 100 7.27 -9.35 -11.21
CA VAL A 100 7.46 -10.80 -11.47
C VAL A 100 8.94 -11.15 -11.69
N GLY A 101 9.73 -10.25 -12.29
CA GLY A 101 11.16 -10.46 -12.54
C GLY A 101 12.06 -10.29 -11.31
N SER A 102 11.56 -9.66 -10.24
CA SER A 102 12.35 -9.28 -9.07
C SER A 102 12.72 -10.45 -8.15
N GLY A 103 12.06 -11.60 -8.30
CA GLY A 103 12.17 -12.73 -7.36
C GLY A 103 11.60 -12.45 -5.96
N ARG A 104 10.94 -11.29 -5.78
CA ARG A 104 10.33 -10.84 -4.51
C ARG A 104 8.84 -10.52 -4.66
N GLN A 105 8.28 -10.73 -5.85
CA GLN A 105 6.85 -10.59 -6.10
C GLN A 105 6.07 -11.69 -5.38
N GLY A 106 4.88 -11.33 -4.92
CA GLY A 106 3.94 -12.23 -4.29
C GLY A 106 2.74 -11.45 -3.77
N ILE A 107 1.85 -12.17 -3.09
CA ILE A 107 0.64 -11.59 -2.50
C ILE A 107 1.05 -10.46 -1.55
N VAL A 108 0.44 -9.28 -1.69
CA VAL A 108 0.85 -8.04 -1.00
C VAL A 108 0.97 -8.20 0.53
N HIS A 109 0.09 -8.99 1.13
CA HIS A 109 0.07 -9.26 2.57
C HIS A 109 0.99 -10.42 3.01
N VAL A 110 1.54 -11.18 2.07
CA VAL A 110 2.56 -12.22 2.32
C VAL A 110 3.96 -11.61 2.23
N ILE A 111 4.23 -10.84 1.18
CA ILE A 111 5.56 -10.25 0.97
C ILE A 111 5.90 -9.18 2.01
N GLY A 112 4.89 -8.48 2.55
CA GLY A 112 5.11 -7.45 3.58
C GLY A 112 5.90 -8.00 4.78
N PRO A 113 5.41 -9.04 5.46
CA PRO A 113 6.17 -9.69 6.53
C PRO A 113 7.40 -10.47 6.05
N GLU A 114 7.33 -11.18 4.91
CA GLU A 114 8.43 -12.00 4.39
C GLU A 114 9.69 -11.17 4.11
N LEU A 115 9.51 -9.96 3.56
CA LEU A 115 10.60 -9.03 3.27
C LEU A 115 10.97 -8.14 4.48
N GLY A 116 10.34 -8.36 5.64
CA GLY A 116 10.59 -7.60 6.86
C GLY A 116 10.07 -6.15 6.80
N LEU A 117 9.15 -5.83 5.90
CA LEU A 117 8.52 -4.51 5.83
C LEU A 117 7.54 -4.32 6.99
N THR A 118 6.73 -5.35 7.25
CA THR A 118 5.79 -5.38 8.39
C THR A 118 6.56 -5.61 9.68
N GLN A 119 6.51 -4.62 10.58
CA GLN A 119 7.16 -4.71 11.89
C GLN A 119 6.18 -4.41 13.04
N PRO A 120 6.43 -4.96 14.25
CA PRO A 120 5.59 -4.70 15.42
C PRO A 120 5.47 -3.22 15.74
N GLY A 121 4.26 -2.81 16.13
CA GLY A 121 3.97 -1.45 16.54
C GLY A 121 3.84 -0.44 15.40
N MET A 122 3.86 -0.86 14.12
CA MET A 122 3.59 0.03 12.99
C MET A 122 2.09 0.30 12.80
N THR A 123 1.78 1.41 12.15
CA THR A 123 0.54 1.61 11.41
C THR A 123 0.77 1.27 9.93
N ILE A 124 -0.15 0.51 9.34
CA ILE A 124 -0.01 0.01 7.96
C ILE A 124 -1.28 0.31 7.19
N ALA A 125 -1.16 0.82 5.97
CA ALA A 125 -2.28 1.04 5.07
C ALA A 125 -2.06 0.32 3.74
N CYS A 126 -3.15 -0.12 3.12
CA CYS A 126 -3.15 -0.67 1.77
C CYS A 126 -4.56 -0.58 1.20
N GLY A 127 -4.66 -0.42 -0.12
CA GLY A 127 -5.92 -0.43 -0.87
C GLY A 127 -6.62 -1.78 -0.94
N ASP A 128 -6.43 -2.66 0.04
CA ASP A 128 -6.97 -4.03 0.09
C ASP A 128 -7.69 -4.28 1.44
N SER A 129 -8.81 -5.00 1.41
CA SER A 129 -9.63 -5.27 2.59
C SER A 129 -8.97 -6.24 3.60
N HIS A 130 -7.99 -7.04 3.17
CA HIS A 130 -7.29 -8.02 4.00
C HIS A 130 -6.04 -7.47 4.66
N THR A 131 -5.83 -6.15 4.63
CA THR A 131 -4.70 -5.47 5.27
C THR A 131 -4.58 -5.76 6.76
N SER A 132 -5.69 -6.11 7.42
CA SER A 132 -5.72 -6.58 8.81
C SER A 132 -4.83 -7.80 9.11
N THR A 133 -4.42 -8.56 8.08
CA THR A 133 -3.45 -9.67 8.16
C THR A 133 -2.18 -9.30 8.93
N HIS A 134 -1.68 -8.07 8.73
CA HIS A 134 -0.47 -7.60 9.40
C HIS A 134 -0.62 -7.41 10.91
N GLY A 135 -1.86 -7.41 11.43
CA GLY A 135 -2.15 -7.41 12.86
C GLY A 135 -1.55 -8.61 13.61
N ALA A 136 -1.29 -9.72 12.90
CA ALA A 136 -0.58 -10.89 13.45
C ALA A 136 0.84 -10.54 13.96
N PHE A 137 1.43 -9.46 13.48
CA PHE A 137 2.76 -8.97 13.88
C PHE A 137 2.69 -7.87 14.94
N GLY A 138 1.51 -7.57 15.48
CA GLY A 138 1.32 -6.51 16.47
C GLY A 138 1.33 -5.10 15.88
N ALA A 139 0.99 -4.97 14.60
CA ALA A 139 0.74 -3.70 13.92
C ALA A 139 -0.76 -3.33 13.95
N VAL A 140 -1.08 -2.06 13.74
CA VAL A 140 -2.44 -1.59 13.44
C VAL A 140 -2.54 -1.39 11.94
N ALA A 141 -3.24 -2.29 11.25
CA ALA A 141 -3.24 -2.35 9.80
C ALA A 141 -4.66 -2.18 9.24
N LEU A 142 -4.83 -1.23 8.32
CA LEU A 142 -6.14 -0.75 7.85
C LEU A 142 -6.23 -0.87 6.33
N GLY A 143 -7.29 -1.52 5.86
CA GLY A 143 -7.69 -1.43 4.46
C GLY A 143 -8.31 -0.07 4.19
N ILE A 144 -7.89 0.59 3.11
CA ILE A 144 -8.31 1.95 2.76
C ILE A 144 -8.83 2.02 1.31
N GLY A 145 -9.63 3.03 0.99
CA GLY A 145 -10.14 3.25 -0.36
C GLY A 145 -9.15 4.01 -1.27
N SER A 146 -9.42 4.07 -2.58
CA SER A 146 -8.54 4.72 -3.56
C SER A 146 -8.21 6.18 -3.23
N SER A 147 -9.18 6.97 -2.75
CA SER A 147 -8.93 8.37 -2.38
C SER A 147 -8.05 8.50 -1.13
N GLU A 148 -8.15 7.54 -0.20
CA GLU A 148 -7.25 7.49 0.96
C GLU A 148 -5.85 7.01 0.55
N VAL A 149 -5.73 6.11 -0.43
CA VAL A 149 -4.42 5.72 -1.00
C VAL A 149 -3.72 6.95 -1.58
N ARG A 150 -4.44 7.82 -2.29
CA ARG A 150 -3.91 9.12 -2.73
C ARG A 150 -3.43 9.96 -1.54
N ASP A 151 -4.23 10.09 -0.48
CA ASP A 151 -3.86 10.89 0.68
C ASP A 151 -2.59 10.39 1.36
N VAL A 152 -2.45 9.07 1.52
CA VAL A 152 -1.23 8.45 2.08
C VAL A 152 -0.03 8.63 1.15
N LEU A 153 -0.21 8.62 -0.17
CA LEU A 153 0.88 8.91 -1.10
C LEU A 153 1.30 10.38 -1.06
N ALA A 154 0.35 11.30 -0.85
CA ALA A 154 0.57 12.76 -0.90
C ALA A 154 1.15 13.36 0.40
N THR A 155 0.96 12.70 1.55
CA THR A 155 1.22 13.26 2.90
C THR A 155 2.16 12.43 3.75
#